data_AF-X1NBX2-F1
#
_entry.id   AF-X1NBX2-F1
#
_cell.length_a   1.000
_cell.length_b   1.000
_cell.length_c   1.000
_cell.angle_alpha   90.00
_cell.angle_beta   90.00
_cell.angle_gamma   90.00
#
_symmetry.space_group_name_H-M   'P 1'
#
loop_
_entity.id
_entity.type
_entity.pdbx_description
1 polymer ?
#
loop_
_entity_poly.entity_id
_entity_poly.type
_entity_poly.pdbx_seq_one_letter_code
_entity_poly.pdbx_strand_id
1 'polypeptide(L)'
;SDPANKGDEDPNKATLDRIAKVEEDINKSHSAAILEEVLSASDLFQPVKDKIRAQFKDKIFEKKDLEESLSAEKAVLAKLSESGNVQGLGQTKVEVTLAETDKHQIAMDLLLDVEVKDKKGVGAFRGLKEAYRSYNPDDPDVTFQQPKRRRITEATLTPGDFAYALGVSITRKFVKLYKLLDLPWREFVNIVPIDNFKEQERIRWGGFGELPKVEEVAGYQDIAFPTDEKATYEAETKGGLFAISRKTIKND
;
A
#
# COMPACT_ATOMS: atom_id res chain seq x y z
N SER A 1 -80.31 -4.01 -69.15
CA SER A 1 -79.58 -4.54 -67.99
C SER A 1 -78.20 -3.89 -67.96
N ASP A 2 -78.11 -2.76 -67.27
CA ASP A 2 -76.87 -2.19 -66.70
C ASP A 2 -76.35 -3.13 -65.57
N PRO A 3 -75.16 -2.94 -64.96
CA PRO A 3 -73.81 -2.68 -65.52
C PRO A 3 -72.69 -3.41 -64.70
N ALA A 4 -71.40 -3.18 -64.99
CA ALA A 4 -70.25 -3.07 -64.04
C ALA A 4 -68.91 -3.44 -64.74
N ASN A 5 -68.18 -2.46 -65.27
CA ASN A 5 -67.14 -1.69 -64.58
C ASN A 5 -65.87 -2.52 -64.26
N LYS A 6 -65.00 -2.68 -65.26
CA LYS A 6 -63.58 -2.98 -65.04
C LYS A 6 -62.93 -1.66 -64.66
N GLY A 7 -62.62 -1.50 -63.37
CA GLY A 7 -62.07 -0.27 -62.81
C GLY A 7 -60.79 0.16 -63.53
N ASP A 8 -60.80 1.38 -64.02
CA ASP A 8 -59.60 2.16 -64.31
C ASP A 8 -58.78 2.25 -63.01
N GLU A 9 -57.64 1.56 -62.97
CA GLU A 9 -56.59 1.87 -61.99
C GLU A 9 -55.95 3.18 -62.43
N ASP A 10 -56.38 4.30 -61.83
CA ASP A 10 -55.82 5.63 -62.07
C ASP A 10 -54.29 5.58 -62.08
N PRO A 11 -53.60 5.89 -63.20
CA PRO A 11 -52.14 5.84 -63.29
C PRO A 11 -51.47 6.82 -62.32
N ASN A 12 -52.21 7.84 -61.86
CA ASN A 12 -51.77 8.76 -60.80
C ASN A 12 -51.75 8.14 -59.41
N LYS A 13 -52.60 7.15 -59.12
CA LYS A 13 -52.62 6.49 -57.80
C LYS A 13 -51.40 5.58 -57.62
N ALA A 14 -51.05 4.83 -58.66
CA ALA A 14 -49.86 3.98 -58.67
C ALA A 14 -48.54 4.77 -58.62
N THR A 15 -48.48 5.98 -59.19
CA THR A 15 -47.31 6.86 -59.10
C THR A 15 -47.21 7.53 -57.73
N LEU A 16 -48.33 7.96 -57.14
CA LEU A 16 -48.37 8.48 -55.77
C LEU A 16 -47.96 7.42 -54.73
N ASP A 17 -48.39 6.17 -54.89
CA ASP A 17 -47.98 5.06 -54.01
C ASP A 17 -46.48 4.74 -54.11
N ARG A 18 -45.86 4.95 -55.29
CA ARG A 18 -44.41 4.81 -55.47
C ARG A 18 -43.64 5.96 -54.83
N ILE A 19 -44.14 7.20 -54.97
CA ILE A 19 -43.53 8.38 -54.34
C ILE A 19 -43.59 8.25 -52.81
N ALA A 20 -44.73 7.84 -52.26
CA ALA A 20 -44.88 7.62 -50.82
C ALA A 20 -43.90 6.57 -50.27
N LYS A 21 -43.67 5.46 -51.01
CA LYS A 21 -42.68 4.45 -50.65
C LYS A 21 -41.25 5.00 -50.69
N VAL A 22 -40.92 5.78 -51.71
CA VAL A 22 -39.59 6.41 -51.84
C VAL A 22 -39.36 7.44 -50.72
N GLU A 23 -40.36 8.23 -50.35
CA GLU A 23 -40.27 9.17 -49.21
C GLU A 23 -40.06 8.43 -47.89
N GLU A 24 -40.75 7.31 -47.69
CA GLU A 24 -40.57 6.46 -46.50
C GLU A 24 -39.14 5.88 -46.42
N ASP A 25 -38.60 5.42 -47.54
CA ASP A 25 -37.23 4.89 -47.63
C ASP A 25 -36.17 5.98 -47.43
N ILE A 26 -36.39 7.18 -47.98
CA ILE A 26 -35.53 8.35 -47.76
C ILE A 26 -35.52 8.72 -46.27
N ASN A 27 -36.68 8.78 -45.64
CA ASN A 27 -36.79 9.12 -44.22
C ASN A 27 -36.11 8.08 -43.32
N LYS A 28 -36.26 6.78 -43.63
CA LYS A 28 -35.53 5.70 -42.94
C LYS A 28 -34.01 5.84 -43.09
N SER A 29 -33.54 6.13 -44.30
CA SER A 29 -32.11 6.34 -44.56
C SER A 29 -31.55 7.55 -43.82
N HIS A 30 -32.33 8.63 -43.72
CA HIS A 30 -31.94 9.85 -43.01
C HIS A 30 -31.85 9.64 -41.51
N SER A 31 -32.85 8.97 -40.91
CA SER A 31 -32.84 8.57 -39.51
C SER A 31 -31.64 7.65 -39.20
N ALA A 32 -31.32 6.70 -40.08
CA ALA A 32 -30.15 5.83 -39.90
C ALA A 32 -28.81 6.60 -39.92
N ALA A 33 -28.68 7.60 -40.79
CA ALA A 33 -27.48 8.45 -40.84
C ALA A 33 -27.30 9.28 -39.56
N ILE A 34 -28.38 9.90 -39.07
CA ILE A 34 -28.39 10.67 -37.83
C ILE A 34 -28.03 9.78 -36.62
N LEU A 35 -28.54 8.55 -36.59
CA LEU A 35 -28.24 7.59 -35.53
C LEU A 35 -26.73 7.34 -35.42
N GLU A 36 -26.08 7.02 -36.54
CA GLU A 36 -24.66 6.66 -36.54
C GLU A 36 -23.77 7.89 -36.27
N GLU A 37 -24.16 9.06 -36.76
CA GLU A 37 -23.48 10.33 -36.44
C GLU A 37 -23.48 10.60 -34.94
N VAL A 38 -24.64 10.53 -34.28
CA VAL A 38 -24.76 10.80 -32.84
C VAL A 38 -24.08 9.71 -32.00
N LEU A 39 -24.18 8.44 -32.41
CA LEU A 39 -23.52 7.35 -31.69
C LEU A 39 -21.99 7.40 -31.82
N SER A 40 -21.47 7.77 -32.99
CA SER A 40 -20.03 7.93 -33.20
C SER A 40 -19.47 9.12 -32.41
N ALA A 41 -20.22 10.22 -32.30
CA ALA A 41 -19.86 11.39 -31.50
C ALA A 41 -20.02 11.18 -29.98
N SER A 42 -20.70 10.12 -29.54
CA SER A 42 -20.92 9.84 -28.11
C SER A 42 -19.80 8.98 -27.49
N ASP A 43 -19.31 9.37 -26.32
CA ASP A 43 -18.34 8.62 -25.50
C ASP A 43 -18.96 7.43 -24.74
N LEU A 44 -19.95 6.76 -25.34
CA LEU A 44 -20.61 5.58 -24.74
C LEU A 44 -19.80 4.30 -24.99
N PHE A 45 -19.90 3.33 -24.07
CA PHE A 45 -19.28 2.02 -24.24
C PHE A 45 -19.97 1.20 -25.35
N GLN A 46 -19.22 0.35 -26.06
CA GLN A 46 -19.68 -0.34 -27.27
C GLN A 46 -21.01 -1.14 -27.11
N PRO A 47 -21.22 -1.92 -26.03
CA PRO A 47 -22.49 -2.61 -25.76
C PRO A 47 -23.70 -1.70 -25.65
N VAL A 48 -23.53 -0.46 -25.15
CA VAL A 48 -24.62 0.50 -25.03
C VAL A 48 -24.93 1.09 -26.41
N LYS A 49 -23.90 1.37 -27.22
CA LYS A 49 -24.08 1.77 -28.62
C LYS A 49 -24.85 0.70 -29.40
N ASP A 50 -24.52 -0.57 -29.21
CA ASP A 50 -25.19 -1.69 -29.89
C ASP A 50 -26.65 -1.87 -29.43
N LYS A 51 -26.94 -1.64 -28.15
CA LYS A 51 -28.32 -1.63 -27.62
C LYS A 51 -29.16 -0.50 -28.24
N ILE A 52 -28.61 0.71 -28.33
CA ILE A 52 -29.30 1.86 -28.93
C ILE A 52 -29.49 1.65 -30.44
N ARG A 53 -28.48 1.12 -31.14
CA ARG A 53 -28.62 0.69 -32.55
C ARG A 53 -29.77 -0.28 -32.74
N ALA A 54 -29.91 -1.27 -31.86
CA ALA A 54 -30.99 -2.26 -31.95
C ALA A 54 -32.38 -1.64 -31.69
N GLN A 55 -32.50 -0.64 -30.82
CA GLN A 55 -33.78 -0.01 -30.47
C GLN A 55 -34.35 0.88 -31.58
N PHE A 56 -33.48 1.56 -32.33
CA PHE A 56 -33.83 2.53 -33.36
C PHE A 56 -33.60 2.01 -34.80
N LYS A 57 -33.24 0.74 -34.95
CA LYS A 57 -33.14 0.09 -36.26
C LYS A 57 -34.50 0.11 -36.98
N ASP A 58 -34.49 0.52 -38.24
CA ASP A 58 -35.65 0.56 -39.15
C ASP A 58 -36.84 1.42 -38.68
N LYS A 59 -36.61 2.35 -37.75
CA LYS A 59 -37.62 3.32 -37.28
C LYS A 59 -37.30 4.72 -37.78
N ILE A 60 -38.35 5.45 -38.13
CA ILE A 60 -38.30 6.90 -38.33
C ILE A 60 -38.44 7.53 -36.95
N PHE A 61 -37.46 8.35 -36.56
CA PHE A 61 -37.43 9.01 -35.25
C PHE A 61 -36.96 10.45 -35.39
N GLU A 62 -37.39 11.31 -34.48
CA GLU A 62 -36.87 12.66 -34.38
C GLU A 62 -35.59 12.70 -33.52
N LYS A 63 -34.72 13.66 -33.80
CA LYS A 63 -33.45 13.84 -33.08
C LYS A 63 -33.64 13.96 -31.55
N LYS A 64 -34.76 14.53 -31.11
CA LYS A 64 -35.11 14.69 -29.69
C LYS A 64 -35.31 13.35 -28.99
N ASP A 65 -36.04 12.42 -29.61
CA ASP A 65 -36.32 11.10 -29.02
C ASP A 65 -35.04 10.29 -28.81
N LEU A 66 -34.08 10.44 -29.75
CA LEU A 66 -32.76 9.82 -29.66
C LEU A 66 -31.94 10.43 -28.50
N GLU A 67 -31.92 11.76 -28.37
CA GLU A 67 -31.22 12.46 -27.30
C GLU A 67 -31.78 12.12 -25.91
N GLU A 68 -33.11 11.99 -25.79
CA GLU A 68 -33.78 11.55 -24.57
C GLU A 68 -33.34 10.15 -24.17
N SER A 69 -33.38 9.18 -25.10
CA SER A 69 -32.91 7.82 -24.85
C SER A 69 -31.43 7.76 -24.46
N LEU A 70 -30.59 8.59 -25.09
CA LEU A 70 -29.16 8.66 -24.81
C LEU A 70 -28.88 9.28 -23.43
N SER A 71 -29.67 10.29 -23.04
CA SER A 71 -29.60 10.90 -21.71
C SER A 71 -30.04 9.93 -20.60
N ALA A 72 -31.08 9.13 -20.85
CA ALA A 72 -31.57 8.13 -19.92
C ALA A 72 -30.51 7.04 -19.67
N GLU A 73 -29.88 6.53 -20.73
CA GLU A 73 -28.79 5.54 -20.61
C GLU A 73 -27.55 6.13 -19.92
N LYS A 74 -27.18 7.39 -20.21
CA LYS A 74 -26.12 8.09 -19.46
C LYS A 74 -26.43 8.23 -17.97
N ALA A 75 -27.67 8.52 -17.61
CA ALA A 75 -28.10 8.61 -16.22
C ALA A 75 -28.06 7.25 -15.50
N VAL A 76 -28.41 6.16 -16.20
CA VAL A 76 -28.28 4.79 -15.67
C VAL A 76 -26.81 4.43 -15.46
N LEU A 77 -25.92 4.76 -16.42
CA LEU A 77 -24.48 4.54 -16.28
C LEU A 77 -23.87 5.36 -15.14
N ALA A 78 -24.28 6.62 -14.97
CA ALA A 78 -23.83 7.46 -13.86
C ALA A 78 -24.21 6.83 -12.51
N LYS A 79 -25.46 6.39 -12.35
CA LYS A 79 -25.91 5.68 -11.13
C LYS A 79 -25.17 4.36 -10.91
N LEU A 80 -24.87 3.62 -11.99
CA LEU A 80 -24.13 2.36 -11.89
C LEU A 80 -22.67 2.61 -11.48
N SER A 81 -22.04 3.67 -12.01
CA SER A 81 -20.70 4.11 -11.64
C SER A 81 -20.63 4.58 -10.18
N GLU A 82 -21.59 5.41 -9.75
CA GLU A 82 -21.70 5.87 -8.36
C GLU A 82 -21.97 4.71 -7.38
N SER A 83 -22.70 3.68 -7.82
CA SER A 83 -22.95 2.49 -6.99
C SER A 83 -21.71 1.61 -6.80
N GLY A 84 -20.61 1.86 -7.52
CA GLY A 84 -19.26 1.31 -7.28
C GLY A 84 -19.10 -0.21 -7.30
N ASN A 85 -20.19 -0.97 -7.41
CA ASN A 85 -20.23 -2.41 -7.28
C ASN A 85 -20.62 -3.06 -8.60
N VAL A 86 -19.63 -3.21 -9.48
CA VAL A 86 -19.69 -4.25 -10.50
C VAL A 86 -19.45 -5.59 -9.80
N GLN A 87 -20.49 -6.12 -9.15
CA GLN A 87 -20.55 -7.53 -8.76
C GLN A 87 -21.00 -8.33 -9.97
N GLY A 88 -20.13 -9.18 -10.54
CA GLY A 88 -20.63 -10.31 -11.34
C GLY A 88 -19.90 -10.70 -12.62
N LEU A 89 -18.84 -10.01 -13.03
CA LEU A 89 -17.92 -10.56 -14.04
C LEU A 89 -16.64 -10.94 -13.32
N GLY A 90 -16.33 -12.25 -13.31
CA GLY A 90 -15.26 -12.90 -12.54
C GLY A 90 -13.83 -12.48 -12.89
N GLN A 91 -13.57 -11.19 -12.96
CA GLN A 91 -12.25 -10.61 -12.77
C GLN A 91 -12.09 -10.37 -11.29
N THR A 92 -11.25 -11.19 -10.67
CA THR A 92 -10.64 -10.97 -9.37
C THR A 92 -10.47 -9.47 -9.14
N LYS A 93 -11.11 -8.96 -8.09
CA LYS A 93 -10.83 -7.67 -7.47
C LYS A 93 -9.32 -7.41 -7.61
N VAL A 94 -8.91 -6.53 -8.52
CA VAL A 94 -7.52 -6.05 -8.56
C VAL A 94 -7.41 -5.06 -7.42
N GLU A 95 -7.47 -5.61 -6.21
CA GLU A 95 -6.96 -4.98 -5.02
C GLU A 95 -5.48 -4.77 -5.32
N VAL A 96 -5.02 -3.52 -5.28
CA VAL A 96 -3.63 -3.13 -5.57
C VAL A 96 -2.70 -4.15 -4.93
N THR A 97 -2.24 -5.09 -5.76
CA THR A 97 -1.46 -6.22 -5.28
C THR A 97 -0.13 -5.62 -4.88
N LEU A 98 0.26 -5.79 -3.61
CA LEU A 98 1.63 -5.51 -3.18
C LEU A 98 2.60 -6.03 -4.25
N ALA A 99 3.61 -5.22 -4.56
CA ALA A 99 4.70 -5.69 -5.40
C ALA A 99 5.27 -6.97 -4.80
N GLU A 100 5.69 -7.90 -5.66
CA GLU A 100 6.24 -9.18 -5.21
C GLU A 100 7.42 -8.96 -4.24
N THR A 101 8.27 -7.95 -4.50
CA THR A 101 9.35 -7.49 -3.60
C THR A 101 8.87 -7.15 -2.20
N ASP A 102 7.75 -6.43 -2.09
CA ASP A 102 7.20 -6.01 -0.80
C ASP A 102 6.62 -7.21 -0.05
N LYS A 103 6.00 -8.16 -0.77
CA LYS A 103 5.52 -9.42 -0.17
C LYS A 103 6.69 -10.21 0.42
N HIS A 104 7.81 -10.33 -0.30
CA HIS A 104 8.99 -11.02 0.21
C HIS A 104 9.59 -10.31 1.44
N GLN A 105 9.66 -8.97 1.45
CA GLN A 105 10.13 -8.22 2.61
C GLN A 105 9.21 -8.42 3.83
N ILE A 106 7.89 -8.37 3.63
CA ILE A 106 6.91 -8.61 4.70
C ILE A 106 7.05 -10.03 5.24
N ALA A 107 7.15 -11.04 4.36
CA ALA A 107 7.33 -12.43 4.77
C ALA A 107 8.65 -12.64 5.55
N MET A 108 9.70 -11.89 5.22
CA MET A 108 10.99 -11.91 5.91
C MET A 108 10.92 -11.25 7.30
N ASP A 109 10.28 -10.10 7.39
CA ASP A 109 10.04 -9.40 8.65
C ASP A 109 9.21 -10.28 9.60
N LEU A 110 8.17 -10.95 9.08
CA LEU A 110 7.35 -11.88 9.85
C LEU A 110 8.14 -13.11 10.34
N LEU A 111 9.06 -13.64 9.53
CA LEU A 111 9.95 -14.74 9.94
C LEU A 111 10.81 -14.33 11.16
N LEU A 112 11.21 -13.06 11.25
CA LEU A 112 12.03 -12.55 12.35
C LEU A 112 11.23 -12.04 13.55
N ASP A 113 9.90 -12.19 13.54
CA ASP A 113 8.98 -11.66 14.56
C ASP A 113 8.99 -10.13 14.67
N VAL A 114 9.20 -9.48 13.52
CA VAL A 114 9.06 -8.03 13.38
C VAL A 114 7.59 -7.71 13.10
N GLU A 115 7.04 -6.76 13.86
CA GLU A 115 5.66 -6.33 13.70
C GLU A 115 5.48 -5.52 12.40
N VAL A 116 4.69 -6.08 11.48
CA VAL A 116 4.28 -5.41 10.24
C VAL A 116 2.81 -5.02 10.37
N LYS A 117 2.50 -3.73 10.18
CA LYS A 117 1.14 -3.18 10.31
C LYS A 117 0.20 -3.70 9.22
N ASP A 118 0.66 -3.73 7.98
CA ASP A 118 -0.15 -4.12 6.82
C ASP A 118 0.31 -5.46 6.26
N LYS A 119 -0.06 -6.57 6.92
CA LYS A 119 0.33 -7.91 6.48
C LYS A 119 -0.35 -8.32 5.15
N LYS A 120 -1.46 -7.67 4.76
CA LYS A 120 -2.25 -7.89 3.51
C LYS A 120 -2.31 -9.36 3.05
N GLY A 121 -2.49 -10.31 3.98
CA GLY A 121 -2.60 -11.74 3.70
C GLY A 121 -1.29 -12.49 3.44
N VAL A 122 -0.12 -11.85 3.57
CA VAL A 122 1.19 -12.49 3.42
C VAL A 122 1.57 -13.24 4.70
N GLY A 123 1.86 -14.53 4.57
CA GLY A 123 2.37 -15.37 5.65
C GLY A 123 3.87 -15.23 5.88
N ALA A 124 4.34 -15.63 7.06
CA ALA A 124 5.77 -15.73 7.34
C ALA A 124 6.43 -16.85 6.52
N PHE A 125 7.70 -16.68 6.14
CA PHE A 125 8.51 -17.80 5.69
C PHE A 125 8.69 -18.81 6.84
N ARG A 126 8.74 -20.11 6.51
CA ARG A 126 8.99 -21.20 7.47
C ARG A 126 10.44 -21.23 7.94
N GLY A 127 11.37 -20.66 7.17
CA GLY A 127 12.78 -20.57 7.53
C GLY A 127 13.64 -19.85 6.49
N LEU A 128 14.89 -19.57 6.85
CA LEU A 128 15.85 -18.87 5.99
C LEU A 128 16.09 -19.59 4.66
N LYS A 129 16.01 -20.94 4.66
CA LYS A 129 16.15 -21.74 3.43
C LYS A 129 15.00 -21.48 2.45
N GLU A 130 13.78 -21.36 2.95
CA GLU A 130 12.61 -21.04 2.12
C GLU A 130 12.71 -19.59 1.59
N ALA A 131 13.10 -18.66 2.46
CA ALA A 131 13.37 -17.28 2.05
C ALA A 131 14.43 -17.23 0.94
N TYR A 132 15.59 -17.88 1.13
CA TYR A 132 16.67 -17.91 0.15
C TYR A 132 16.22 -18.47 -1.21
N ARG A 133 15.49 -19.60 -1.20
CA ARG A 133 14.94 -20.23 -2.41
C ARG A 133 13.90 -19.36 -3.11
N SER A 134 13.15 -18.56 -2.35
CA SER A 134 12.16 -17.62 -2.91
C SER A 134 12.82 -16.42 -3.59
N TYR A 135 13.93 -15.91 -3.05
CA TYR A 135 14.70 -14.80 -3.64
C TYR A 135 15.62 -15.24 -4.78
N ASN A 136 16.11 -16.49 -4.75
CA ASN A 136 17.02 -17.06 -5.73
C ASN A 136 16.38 -18.28 -6.43
N PRO A 137 15.39 -18.07 -7.31
CA PRO A 137 14.72 -19.16 -8.00
C PRO A 137 15.62 -19.87 -9.04
N ASP A 138 16.66 -19.20 -9.54
CA ASP A 138 17.58 -19.74 -10.55
C ASP A 138 18.60 -20.73 -9.96
N ASP A 139 19.01 -20.58 -8.69
CA ASP A 139 19.91 -21.51 -7.99
C ASP A 139 19.48 -21.69 -6.51
N PRO A 140 18.41 -22.47 -6.26
CA PRO A 140 17.81 -22.57 -4.93
C PRO A 140 18.63 -23.39 -3.93
N ASP A 141 19.58 -24.20 -4.40
CA ASP A 141 20.39 -25.12 -3.60
C ASP A 141 21.90 -24.78 -3.65
N VAL A 142 22.27 -23.59 -4.15
CA VAL A 142 23.66 -23.10 -4.21
C VAL A 142 24.57 -24.08 -4.95
N THR A 143 24.07 -24.59 -6.06
CA THR A 143 24.73 -25.60 -6.89
C THR A 143 25.74 -24.97 -7.85
N PHE A 144 25.72 -23.64 -8.01
CA PHE A 144 26.52 -22.85 -8.96
C PHE A 144 26.36 -23.30 -10.42
N GLN A 145 25.31 -24.07 -10.71
CA GLN A 145 24.99 -24.54 -12.05
C GLN A 145 24.00 -23.57 -12.68
N GLN A 146 24.33 -23.06 -13.86
CA GLN A 146 23.38 -22.24 -14.59
C GLN A 146 22.18 -23.11 -15.02
N PRO A 147 20.94 -22.72 -14.66
CA PRO A 147 19.78 -23.48 -15.06
C PRO A 147 19.64 -23.43 -16.58
N LYS A 148 19.41 -24.59 -17.21
CA LYS A 148 19.17 -24.69 -18.67
C LYS A 148 17.94 -23.89 -19.13
N ARG A 149 17.07 -23.48 -18.21
CA ARG A 149 15.89 -22.63 -18.43
C ARG A 149 15.73 -21.69 -17.23
N ARG A 150 15.90 -20.38 -17.43
CA ARG A 150 15.59 -19.36 -16.41
C ARG A 150 14.09 -19.20 -16.30
N ARG A 151 13.57 -19.19 -15.07
CA ARG A 151 12.19 -18.79 -14.81
C ARG A 151 12.18 -17.27 -14.79
N ILE A 152 11.52 -16.65 -15.78
CA ILE A 152 11.27 -15.21 -15.77
C ILE A 152 10.04 -15.00 -14.87
N THR A 153 10.29 -14.67 -13.60
CA THR A 153 9.25 -14.15 -12.69
C THR A 153 9.16 -12.63 -12.85
N GLU A 154 7.97 -12.05 -12.62
CA GLU A 154 7.73 -10.61 -12.78
C GLU A 154 8.65 -9.75 -11.89
N ALA A 155 9.11 -10.28 -10.76
CA ALA A 155 10.15 -9.64 -9.98
C ALA A 155 11.56 -9.88 -10.56
N THR A 156 12.22 -8.80 -10.92
CA THR A 156 13.68 -8.79 -11.15
C THR A 156 14.37 -8.85 -9.78
N LEU A 157 14.30 -10.01 -9.12
CA LEU A 157 15.04 -10.27 -7.89
C LEU A 157 16.45 -10.67 -8.27
N THR A 158 17.41 -9.83 -7.91
CA THR A 158 18.82 -10.13 -8.04
C THR A 158 19.32 -10.83 -6.77
N PRO A 159 20.39 -11.65 -6.84
CA PRO A 159 20.92 -12.33 -5.66
C PRO A 159 21.31 -11.40 -4.50
N GLY A 160 21.59 -10.12 -4.78
CA GLY A 160 21.87 -9.11 -3.76
C GLY A 160 20.66 -8.76 -2.89
N ASP A 161 19.44 -8.87 -3.42
CA ASP A 161 18.21 -8.42 -2.75
C ASP A 161 17.90 -9.25 -1.51
N PHE A 162 18.29 -10.53 -1.50
CA PHE A 162 18.18 -11.38 -0.30
C PHE A 162 19.00 -10.83 0.87
N ALA A 163 20.24 -10.43 0.61
CA ALA A 163 21.14 -9.91 1.65
C ALA A 163 20.64 -8.57 2.20
N TYR A 164 20.13 -7.69 1.32
CA TYR A 164 19.52 -6.43 1.75
C TYR A 164 18.26 -6.64 2.58
N ALA A 165 17.33 -7.51 2.13
CA ALA A 165 16.10 -7.80 2.85
C ALA A 165 16.35 -8.42 4.23
N LEU A 166 17.30 -9.36 4.31
CA LEU A 166 17.77 -9.94 5.57
C LEU A 166 18.40 -8.87 6.47
N GLY A 167 19.27 -8.00 5.93
CA GLY A 167 19.92 -6.95 6.71
C GLY A 167 18.92 -5.96 7.32
N VAL A 168 17.92 -5.55 6.55
CA VAL A 168 16.87 -4.62 7.03
C VAL A 168 16.00 -5.28 8.10
N SER A 169 15.59 -6.53 7.90
CA SER A 169 14.75 -7.24 8.87
C SER A 169 15.50 -7.54 10.18
N ILE A 170 16.79 -7.90 10.12
CA ILE A 170 17.67 -8.07 11.28
C ILE A 170 17.84 -6.76 12.06
N THR A 171 18.10 -5.64 11.39
CA THR A 171 18.28 -4.35 12.07
C THR A 171 17.01 -3.91 12.79
N ARG A 172 15.83 -4.09 12.18
CA ARG A 172 14.53 -3.84 12.83
C ARG A 172 14.34 -4.70 14.09
N LYS A 173 14.68 -6.00 14.02
CA LYS A 173 14.63 -6.90 15.17
C LYS A 173 15.58 -6.45 16.29
N PHE A 174 16.81 -6.08 15.96
CA PHE A 174 17.76 -5.60 16.96
C PHE A 174 17.28 -4.35 17.67
N VAL A 175 16.71 -3.37 16.95
CA VAL A 175 16.12 -2.17 17.58
C VAL A 175 15.00 -2.55 18.55
N LYS A 176 14.15 -3.52 18.20
CA LYS A 176 13.09 -4.02 19.09
C LYS A 176 13.67 -4.70 20.33
N LEU A 177 14.63 -5.61 20.16
CA LEU A 177 15.29 -6.29 21.28
C LEU A 177 16.01 -5.32 22.20
N TYR A 178 16.68 -4.31 21.65
CA TYR A 178 17.38 -3.29 22.43
C TYR A 178 16.43 -2.47 23.29
N LYS A 179 15.22 -2.17 22.81
CA LYS A 179 14.19 -1.48 23.59
C LYS A 179 13.59 -2.34 24.71
N LEU A 180 13.56 -3.66 24.53
CA LEU A 180 13.07 -4.60 25.54
C LEU A 180 14.12 -4.96 26.58
N LEU A 181 15.40 -4.67 26.30
CA LEU A 181 16.48 -4.96 27.21
C LEU A 181 16.31 -4.07 28.44
N ASP A 182 16.00 -4.72 29.57
CA ASP A 182 16.06 -4.06 30.86
C ASP A 182 17.51 -3.64 31.14
N LEU A 183 17.69 -2.48 31.75
CA LEU A 183 18.99 -1.90 32.00
C LEU A 183 19.30 -2.11 33.49
N PRO A 184 19.82 -3.30 33.90
CA PRO A 184 19.92 -3.67 35.31
C PRO A 184 20.81 -2.71 36.10
N TRP A 185 21.77 -2.06 35.45
CA TRP A 185 22.61 -1.03 36.08
C TRP A 185 21.80 0.18 36.58
N ARG A 186 20.62 0.46 36.02
CA ARG A 186 19.74 1.53 36.51
C ARG A 186 19.11 1.19 37.86
N GLU A 187 18.96 -0.09 38.21
CA GLU A 187 18.37 -0.48 39.49
C GLU A 187 19.33 -0.24 40.65
N PHE A 188 20.64 -0.35 40.40
CA PHE A 188 21.68 -0.16 41.42
C PHE A 188 22.18 1.29 41.54
N VAL A 189 21.70 2.21 40.70
CA VAL A 189 22.18 3.60 40.64
C VAL A 189 21.04 4.58 40.92
N ASN A 190 21.27 5.53 41.83
CA ASN A 190 20.35 6.64 42.06
C ASN A 190 20.61 7.77 41.05
N ILE A 191 19.70 7.96 40.10
CA ILE A 191 19.77 9.01 39.08
C ILE A 191 19.08 10.27 39.62
N VAL A 192 19.88 11.30 39.89
CA VAL A 192 19.38 12.60 40.39
C VAL A 192 19.59 13.65 39.29
N PRO A 193 18.58 14.49 38.97
CA PRO A 193 18.78 15.62 38.06
C PRO A 193 19.74 16.63 38.69
N ILE A 194 20.70 17.12 37.90
CA ILE A 194 21.68 18.12 38.33
C ILE A 194 21.47 19.37 37.48
N ASP A 195 21.28 20.52 38.14
CA ASP A 195 21.02 21.80 37.48
C ASP A 195 22.29 22.54 37.02
N ASN A 196 23.49 22.08 37.43
CA ASN A 196 24.76 22.76 37.16
C ASN A 196 25.94 21.77 37.02
N PHE A 197 26.86 22.05 36.09
CA PHE A 197 28.06 21.25 35.80
C PHE A 197 29.24 21.49 36.75
N LYS A 198 29.09 22.37 37.76
CA LYS A 198 30.13 22.58 38.77
C LYS A 198 30.41 21.29 39.55
N GLU A 199 31.67 21.08 39.94
CA GLU A 199 32.07 19.99 40.82
C GLU A 199 31.17 19.93 42.05
N GLN A 200 30.59 18.76 42.30
CA GLN A 200 29.78 18.50 43.48
C GLN A 200 30.53 17.58 44.44
N GLU A 201 30.55 17.99 45.70
CA GLU A 201 31.16 17.23 46.78
C GLU A 201 30.06 16.55 47.59
N ARG A 202 30.09 15.21 47.66
CA ARG A 202 29.29 14.47 48.63
C ARG A 202 30.20 13.99 49.74
N ILE A 203 30.06 14.61 50.91
CA ILE A 203 30.75 14.21 52.12
C ILE A 203 29.97 13.06 52.74
N ARG A 204 30.61 11.88 52.87
CA ARG A 204 30.10 10.81 53.71
C ARG A 204 30.77 10.93 55.07
N TRP A 205 29.97 11.16 56.10
CA TRP A 205 30.46 11.15 57.47
C TRP A 205 30.98 9.76 57.80
N GLY A 206 32.25 9.64 58.15
CA GLY A 206 32.84 8.36 58.53
C GLY A 206 32.19 7.80 59.80
N GLY A 207 32.07 6.48 59.90
CA GLY A 207 31.59 5.81 61.12
C GLY A 207 32.71 5.68 62.15
N PHE A 208 32.36 5.64 63.45
CA PHE A 208 33.31 5.22 64.48
C PHE A 208 33.64 3.73 64.29
N GLY A 209 34.91 3.38 64.42
CA GLY A 209 35.38 1.99 64.40
C GLY A 209 34.96 1.19 65.62
N GLU A 210 35.50 -0.02 65.76
CA GLU A 210 35.28 -0.86 66.94
C GLU A 210 35.79 -0.16 68.20
N LEU A 211 34.98 -0.16 69.27
CA LEU A 211 35.34 0.46 70.54
C LEU A 211 36.53 -0.29 71.15
N PRO A 212 37.60 0.41 71.59
CA PRO A 212 38.76 -0.25 72.16
C PRO A 212 38.40 -0.95 73.47
N LYS A 213 38.93 -2.17 73.66
CA LYS A 213 38.77 -2.90 74.92
C LYS A 213 39.56 -2.21 76.03
N VAL A 214 38.89 -1.85 77.12
CA VAL A 214 39.50 -1.21 78.30
C VAL A 214 39.77 -2.29 79.35
N GLU A 215 40.98 -2.32 79.92
CA GLU A 215 41.31 -3.19 81.06
C GLU A 215 40.80 -2.60 82.39
N GLU A 216 40.55 -3.44 83.40
CA GLU A 216 39.79 -3.12 84.62
C GLU A 216 40.36 -1.96 85.47
N VAL A 217 41.65 -1.63 85.31
CA VAL A 217 42.35 -0.56 86.06
C VAL A 217 42.84 0.57 85.13
N ALA A 218 42.57 0.48 83.83
CA ALA A 218 43.01 1.47 82.85
C ALA A 218 41.97 2.58 82.64
N GLY A 219 42.45 3.79 82.35
CA GLY A 219 41.59 4.92 81.96
C GLY A 219 41.08 4.78 80.53
N TYR A 220 39.85 5.21 80.28
CA TYR A 220 39.29 5.34 78.94
C TYR A 220 40.18 6.25 78.09
N GLN A 221 40.56 5.77 76.91
CA GLN A 221 41.32 6.54 75.94
C GLN A 221 40.37 7.33 75.04
N ASP A 222 40.79 8.54 74.65
CA ASP A 222 40.03 9.38 73.72
C ASP A 222 39.94 8.70 72.35
N ILE A 223 38.73 8.57 71.83
CA ILE A 223 38.49 8.04 70.49
C ILE A 223 38.64 9.18 69.48
N ALA A 224 39.48 8.97 68.46
CA ALA A 224 39.65 9.95 67.38
C ALA A 224 38.34 10.12 66.58
N PHE A 225 38.06 11.35 66.16
CA PHE A 225 36.95 11.61 65.25
C PHE A 225 37.18 10.89 63.91
N PRO A 226 36.14 10.27 63.33
CA PRO A 226 36.26 9.58 62.05
C PRO A 226 36.62 10.58 60.95
N THR A 227 37.50 10.17 60.04
CA THR A 227 37.88 10.97 58.88
C THR A 227 36.77 10.91 57.83
N ASP A 228 36.37 12.07 57.31
CA ASP A 228 35.38 12.16 56.25
C ASP A 228 35.94 11.67 54.92
N GLU A 229 35.17 10.85 54.22
CA GLU A 229 35.51 10.42 52.85
C GLU A 229 34.79 11.34 51.87
N LYS A 230 35.57 12.11 51.11
CA LYS A 230 35.09 13.03 50.09
C LYS A 230 35.05 12.32 48.73
N ALA A 231 33.84 12.12 48.20
CA ALA A 231 33.65 11.70 46.81
C ALA A 231 33.31 12.93 45.96
N THR A 232 34.19 13.25 45.00
CA THR A 232 33.96 14.28 43.99
C THR A 232 33.32 13.66 42.75
N TYR A 233 32.27 14.31 42.23
CA TYR A 233 31.66 13.96 40.95
C TYR A 233 31.66 15.19 40.05
N GLU A 234 32.22 15.07 38.85
CA GLU A 234 32.13 16.06 37.78
C GLU A 234 31.22 15.53 36.68
N ALA A 235 30.22 16.31 36.29
CA ALA A 235 29.30 15.95 35.22
C ALA A 235 29.89 16.40 33.87
N GLU A 236 30.37 15.45 33.07
CA GLU A 236 30.86 15.75 31.73
C GLU A 236 29.72 15.79 30.70
N THR A 237 29.85 16.70 29.72
CA THR A 237 28.95 16.73 28.58
C THR A 237 29.32 15.64 27.57
N LYS A 238 28.37 14.77 27.23
CA LYS A 238 28.53 13.74 26.18
C LYS A 238 27.70 14.12 24.97
N GLY A 239 28.35 14.32 23.83
CA GLY A 239 27.70 14.67 22.57
C GLY A 239 28.52 14.24 21.36
N GLY A 240 27.86 14.00 20.24
CA GLY A 240 28.48 13.68 18.97
C GLY A 240 27.75 14.38 17.83
N LEU A 241 28.50 14.96 16.89
CA LEU A 241 27.94 15.54 15.68
C LEU A 241 27.93 14.47 14.58
N PHE A 242 26.74 14.13 14.08
CA PHE A 242 26.60 13.30 12.89
C PHE A 242 26.38 14.20 11.67
N ALA A 243 27.42 14.40 10.87
CA ALA A 243 27.33 15.22 9.67
C ALA A 243 26.67 14.42 8.54
N ILE A 244 25.43 14.76 8.21
CA ILE A 244 24.74 14.23 7.03
C ILE A 244 24.98 15.18 5.86
N SER A 245 25.42 14.64 4.72
CA SER A 245 25.58 15.45 3.52
C SER A 245 24.22 15.87 2.97
N ARG A 246 24.10 17.11 2.48
CA ARG A 246 22.88 17.60 1.82
C ARG A 246 22.45 16.73 0.64
N LYS A 247 23.40 16.07 -0.03
CA LYS A 247 23.14 15.16 -1.15
C LYS A 247 22.46 13.87 -0.68
N THR A 248 22.80 13.38 0.51
CA THR A 248 22.17 12.21 1.13
C THR A 248 20.69 12.48 1.44
N ILE A 249 20.34 13.67 1.93
CA ILE A 249 18.94 14.05 2.24
C ILE A 249 18.10 14.25 0.97
N LYS A 250 18.70 14.81 -0.10
CA LYS A 250 17.97 15.08 -1.34
C LYS A 250 17.71 13.85 -2.22
N ASN A 251 18.43 12.76 -1.98
CA ASN A 251 18.38 11.55 -2.78
C ASN A 251 17.57 10.42 -2.11
N ASP A 252 17.03 10.68 -0.90
CA ASP A 252 15.98 9.90 -0.24
C ASP A 252 14.62 10.51 -0.59
#